data_AF-A0A2E9XCS1-F1
#
_entry.id   AF-A0A2E9XCS1-F1
#
_cell.length_a   1.000
_cell.length_b   1.000
_cell.length_c   1.000
_cell.angle_alpha   90.00
_cell.angle_beta   90.00
_cell.angle_gamma   90.00
#
_symmetry.space_group_name_H-M   'P 1'
#
loop_
_entity.id
_entity.type
_entity.pdbx_description
1 polymer ?
#
loop_
_entity_poly.entity_id
_entity_poly.type
_entity_poly.pdbx_seq_one_letter_code
_entity_poly.pdbx_strand_id
1 'polypeptide(L)'
;MVIGASLPFGVGDVITLAATEDESRKHLVGETGTVVAVQPGNRYVMAAVKFESSERRWTMVYGVDELKLIDRYGHGVKFLGRK
;
A
#
# COMPACT_ATOMS: atom_id res chain seq x y z
N MET A 1 -20.18 3.07 17.01
CA MET A 1 -20.14 3.51 15.60
C MET A 1 -18.88 2.91 14.99
N VAL A 2 -19.01 2.00 14.02
CA VAL A 2 -17.87 1.29 13.43
C VAL A 2 -17.18 2.24 12.45
N ILE A 3 -16.03 2.79 12.85
CA ILE A 3 -15.13 3.52 11.96
C ILE A 3 -14.37 2.45 11.18
N GLY A 4 -15.01 1.91 10.14
CA GLY A 4 -14.35 1.08 9.16
C GLY A 4 -13.30 1.94 8.48
N ALA A 5 -12.05 1.79 8.92
CA ALA A 5 -10.89 2.44 8.35
C ALA A 5 -10.82 2.11 6.85
N SER A 6 -11.37 3.00 6.02
CA SER A 6 -10.84 3.23 4.69
C SER A 6 -9.35 3.47 4.90
N LEU A 7 -8.49 2.62 4.34
CA LEU A 7 -7.07 2.98 4.26
C LEU A 7 -7.02 4.42 3.72
N PRO A 8 -6.37 5.38 4.40
CA PRO A 8 -6.31 6.78 3.95
C PRO A 8 -5.40 6.94 2.72
N PHE A 9 -5.21 5.86 1.95
CA PHE A 9 -4.29 5.72 0.84
C PHE A 9 -5.07 5.26 -0.40
N GLY A 10 -4.96 6.04 -1.47
CA GLY A 10 -5.48 5.73 -2.79
C GLY A 10 -4.44 5.04 -3.67
N VAL A 11 -4.90 4.51 -4.80
CA VAL A 11 -3.98 4.07 -5.87
C VAL A 11 -3.18 5.28 -6.36
N GLY A 12 -1.85 5.13 -6.44
CA GLY A 12 -0.90 6.19 -6.81
C GLY A 12 -0.27 6.93 -5.63
N ASP A 13 -0.70 6.65 -4.39
CA ASP A 13 -0.07 7.20 -3.20
C ASP A 13 1.29 6.55 -2.94
N VAL A 14 2.23 7.38 -2.48
CA VAL A 14 3.56 6.95 -2.06
C VAL A 14 3.56 6.83 -0.54
N ILE A 15 3.91 5.66 -0.05
CA ILE A 15 3.86 5.31 1.36
C ILE A 15 5.18 4.68 1.82
N THR A 16 5.47 4.82 3.11
CA THR A 16 6.53 4.07 3.78
C THR A 16 5.90 3.02 4.70
N LEU A 17 6.44 1.80 4.69
CA LEU A 17 6.10 0.80 5.71
C LEU A 17 6.84 1.16 7.01
N ALA A 18 6.13 1.66 8.02
CA ALA A 18 6.71 2.12 9.27
C ALA A 18 6.95 0.99 10.28
N ALA A 19 6.04 0.02 10.32
CA ALA A 19 6.14 -1.17 11.15
C ALA A 19 5.24 -2.29 10.60
N THR A 20 5.50 -3.53 11.00
CA THR A 20 4.65 -4.67 10.67
C THR A 20 4.80 -5.76 11.74
N GLU A 21 3.72 -6.46 12.04
CA GLU A 21 3.75 -7.68 12.86
C GLU A 21 4.06 -8.95 12.02
N ASP A 22 4.13 -8.82 10.69
CA ASP A 22 4.42 -9.93 9.79
C ASP A 22 5.93 -10.09 9.59
N GLU A 23 6.49 -11.18 10.12
CA GLU A 23 7.92 -11.51 10.02
C GLU A 23 8.42 -11.54 8.57
N SER A 24 7.58 -11.96 7.62
CA SER A 24 7.96 -12.02 6.20
C SER A 24 8.20 -10.64 5.60
N ARG A 25 7.61 -9.57 6.17
CA ARG A 25 7.69 -8.19 5.69
C ARG A 25 8.61 -7.30 6.52
N LYS A 26 9.18 -7.79 7.62
CA LYS A 26 10.10 -6.98 8.45
C LYS A 26 11.27 -6.38 7.67
N HIS A 27 11.77 -7.08 6.65
CA HIS A 27 12.83 -6.58 5.78
C HIS A 27 12.43 -5.37 4.91
N LEU A 28 11.13 -5.06 4.82
CA LEU A 28 10.59 -3.92 4.09
C LEU A 28 10.30 -2.72 5.01
N VAL A 29 10.54 -2.83 6.33
CA VAL A 29 10.30 -1.72 7.25
C VAL A 29 11.29 -0.60 6.94
N GLY A 30 10.77 0.62 6.78
CA GLY A 30 11.50 1.80 6.31
C GLY A 30 11.52 1.96 4.79
N GLU A 31 11.11 0.95 4.03
CA GLU A 31 11.05 1.03 2.57
C GLU A 31 9.87 1.87 2.10
N THR A 32 10.12 2.60 1.01
CA THR A 32 9.10 3.38 0.31
C THR A 32 8.53 2.56 -0.83
N GLY A 33 7.22 2.69 -1.05
CA GLY A 33 6.52 2.00 -2.12
C GLY A 33 5.31 2.78 -2.61
N THR A 34 4.85 2.42 -3.80
CA THR A 34 3.66 3.01 -4.40
C THR A 34 2.48 2.05 -4.28
N VAL A 35 1.32 2.55 -3.85
CA VAL A 35 0.06 1.80 -3.85
C VAL A 35 -0.40 1.60 -5.30
N VAL A 36 -0.47 0.35 -5.76
CA VAL A 36 -0.88 0.01 -7.14
C VAL A 36 -2.31 -0.51 -7.23
N ALA A 37 -2.86 -1.02 -6.14
CA ALA A 37 -4.25 -1.45 -6.06
C ALA A 37 -4.76 -1.37 -4.62
N VAL A 38 -6.06 -1.13 -4.46
CA VAL A 38 -6.76 -1.20 -3.17
C VAL A 38 -7.92 -2.17 -3.35
N GLN A 39 -7.99 -3.19 -2.50
CA GLN A 39 -9.03 -4.19 -2.52
C GLN A 39 -9.82 -4.15 -1.21
N PRO A 40 -11.15 -4.00 -1.24
CA PRO A 40 -11.97 -4.18 -0.06
C PRO A 40 -12.00 -5.67 0.30
N GLY A 41 -11.47 -6.01 1.47
CA GLY A 41 -11.57 -7.35 2.05
C GLY A 41 -12.77 -7.48 2.99
N ASN A 42 -13.05 -8.71 3.43
CA ASN A 42 -14.24 -9.04 4.22
C ASN A 42 -14.26 -8.41 5.63
N ARG A 43 -13.08 -8.05 6.16
CA ARG A 43 -12.91 -7.36 7.47
C ARG A 43 -11.92 -6.20 7.45
N TYR A 44 -11.05 -6.12 6.45
CA TYR A 44 -10.01 -5.11 6.32
C TYR A 44 -9.87 -4.68 4.86
N VAL A 45 -9.49 -3.43 4.62
CA VAL A 45 -9.05 -2.98 3.30
C VAL A 45 -7.59 -3.41 3.12
N MET A 46 -7.27 -3.96 1.96
CA MET A 46 -5.92 -4.43 1.60
C MET A 46 -5.37 -3.53 0.50
N ALA A 47 -4.08 -3.19 0.58
CA ALA A 47 -3.39 -2.44 -0.47
C ALA A 47 -2.26 -3.31 -1.06
N ALA A 48 -2.17 -3.34 -2.39
CA ALA A 48 -0.99 -3.88 -3.06
C ALA A 48 0.01 -2.73 -3.24
N VAL A 49 1.21 -2.90 -2.69
CA VAL A 49 2.26 -1.88 -2.70
C VAL A 49 3.46 -2.42 -3.46
N LYS A 50 3.94 -1.65 -4.44
CA LYS A 50 5.22 -1.92 -5.08
C LYS A 50 6.30 -1.13 -4.35
N PHE A 51 7.10 -1.83 -3.54
CA PHE A 51 8.28 -1.27 -2.88
C PHE A 51 9.42 -1.10 -3.89
N GLU A 52 10.25 -0.08 -3.70
CA GLU A 52 11.36 0.26 -4.62
C GLU A 52 12.41 -0.86 -4.69
N SER A 53 12.72 -1.50 -3.56
CA SER A 53 13.62 -2.67 -3.49
C SER A 53 13.07 -3.92 -4.19
N SER A 54 11.78 -3.96 -4.55
CA SER A 54 11.16 -5.10 -5.22
C SER A 54 10.88 -4.79 -6.70
N GLU A 55 11.81 -5.21 -7.56
CA GLU A 55 11.72 -4.91 -9.01
C GLU A 55 10.49 -5.52 -9.70
N ARG A 56 10.00 -6.67 -9.24
CA ARG A 56 9.00 -7.48 -9.97
C ARG A 56 7.77 -7.93 -9.18
N ARG A 57 7.74 -7.75 -7.86
CA ARG A 57 6.62 -8.22 -7.03
C ARG A 57 6.02 -7.07 -6.24
N TRP A 58 4.70 -6.94 -6.34
CA TRP A 58 3.95 -6.12 -5.39
C TRP A 58 3.68 -6.95 -4.14
N THR A 59 3.74 -6.29 -2.98
CA THR A 59 3.50 -6.88 -1.67
C THR A 59 2.13 -6.44 -1.19
N MET A 60 1.34 -7.39 -0.71
CA MET A 60 0.06 -7.08 -0.11
C MET A 60 0.27 -6.61 1.33
N VAL A 61 -0.23 -5.43 1.66
CA VAL A 61 -0.20 -4.85 3.01
C VAL A 61 -1.62 -4.62 3.53
N TYR A 62 -1.84 -4.86 4.81
CA TYR A 62 -3.15 -4.80 5.46
C TYR A 62 -2.98 -4.83 6.98
N GLY A 63 -3.97 -4.33 7.73
CA GLY A 63 -4.31 -4.63 9.13
C GLY A 63 -3.21 -4.68 10.21
N VAL A 64 -2.18 -5.51 9.99
CA VAL A 64 -0.95 -5.70 10.77
C VAL A 64 0.21 -4.80 10.34
N ASP A 65 0.06 -4.07 9.22
CA ASP A 65 1.07 -3.16 8.68
C ASP A 65 0.75 -1.70 9.03
N GLU A 66 1.71 -0.99 9.62
CA GLU A 66 1.64 0.45 9.85
C GLU A 66 2.26 1.19 8.66
N LEU A 67 1.45 2.04 8.01
CA LEU A 67 1.84 2.77 6.81
C LEU A 67 1.84 4.28 7.07
N LYS A 68 2.87 4.97 6.59
CA LYS A 68 2.92 6.44 6.58
C LYS A 68 2.78 6.96 5.16
N LEU A 69 1.83 7.87 4.93
CA LEU A 69 1.71 8.59 3.67
C LEU A 69 2.89 9.56 3.55
N ILE A 70 3.67 9.43 2.48
CA ILE A 70 4.71 10.40 2.12
C ILE A 70 4.12 11.42 1.17
N ASP A 71 3.44 10.96 0.12
CA ASP A 71 2.90 11.82 -0.92
C ASP A 71 1.59 11.25 -1.49
N ARG A 72 0.63 12.14 -1.76
CA ARG A 72 -0.64 11.76 -2.38
C ARG A 72 -0.54 11.92 -3.89
N TYR A 73 -0.88 10.87 -4.62
CA TYR A 73 -0.86 10.88 -6.09
C TYR A 73 0.52 11.21 -6.70
N GLY A 74 1.62 10.97 -5.99
CA GLY A 74 2.99 11.26 -6.44
C GLY A 74 3.34 10.59 -7.77
N HIS A 75 2.65 9.49 -8.09
CA HIS A 75 2.55 8.97 -9.44
C HIS A 75 1.13 9.12 -9.97
N GLY A 76 0.90 10.14 -10.80
CA GLY A 76 -0.34 10.30 -11.54
C GLY A 76 -0.70 8.98 -12.23
N VAL A 77 -1.82 8.39 -11.83
CA VAL A 77 -2.30 7.10 -12.34
C VAL A 77 -2.50 7.24 -13.85
N LYS A 78 -1.52 6.83 -14.66
CA LYS A 78 -1.70 6.72 -16.11
C LYS A 78 -2.67 5.57 -16.32
N PHE A 79 -3.95 5.90 -16.52
CA PHE A 79 -4.91 4.95 -17.05
C PHE A 79 -4.31 4.34 -18.32
N LEU A 80 -3.95 3.06 -18.25
CA LEU A 80 -3.65 2.26 -19.44
C LEU A 80 -4.98 2.13 -20.18
N GLY A 81 -5.28 3.13 -21.02
CA GLY A 81 -6.46 3.15 -21.87
C GLY A 81 -6.51 1.86 -22.67
N ARG A 82 -7.47 1.00 -22.34
CA ARG A 82 -7.86 -0.09 -23.24
C ARG A 82 -8.51 0.58 -24.44
N LYS A 83 -7.88 0.41 -25.61
CA LYS A 83 -8.49 0.65 -26.91
C LYS A 83 -9.48 -0.47 -27.22
#